data_AF-A0A959CH65-F1
#
_entry.id   AF-A0A959CH65-F1
#
_cell.length_a   1.000
_cell.length_b   1.000
_cell.length_c   1.000
_cell.angle_alpha   90.00
_cell.angle_beta   90.00
_cell.angle_gamma   90.00
#
_symmetry.space_group_name_H-M   'P 1'
#
loop_
_entity.id
_entity.type
_entity.pdbx_description
1 polymer ?
#
loop_
_entity_poly.entity_id
_entity_poly.type
_entity_poly.pdbx_seq_one_letter_code
_entity_poly.pdbx_strand_id
1 'polypeptide(L)'
;MKEKNVAGILALFLGGLGVHRFYLGQTGLGIFYLIFCWFPVIWIVGLIDAIAFFSMDQEVFDRKYNRQFARKRDTDYDRREREYRRRGREEQREERRERRYDRRYDAPKQRQYQRPKPRPPRSNPYKASGIKKYKDYDYDGAIEDFNKSLDIEPQDVATHFNLACAYSLNERPEKSFYHLDQAVANGFNDFQRIKEHDALAFLRIQPEFEAFEKNGFRLRQQPAGEEAPAKEPEEQQDVLEGQPDLLEQLKRLGELRKKGLLTEEEFTSQKRKLLE
;
A
#
# COMPACT_ATOMS: atom_id res chain seq x y z
N MET A 1 -22.23 -1.37 -7.77
CA MET A 1 -22.24 -0.24 -6.82
C MET A 1 -23.10 0.85 -7.41
N LYS A 2 -23.65 1.77 -6.62
CA LYS A 2 -24.38 2.91 -7.17
C LYS A 2 -23.37 3.96 -7.63
N GLU A 3 -23.64 4.61 -8.74
CA GLU A 3 -22.74 5.61 -9.33
C GLU A 3 -23.23 7.03 -9.02
N LYS A 4 -22.33 7.92 -8.59
CA LYS A 4 -22.70 9.31 -8.25
C LYS A 4 -23.19 10.08 -9.48
N ASN A 5 -22.58 9.83 -10.64
CA ASN A 5 -22.92 10.49 -11.90
C ASN A 5 -24.34 10.09 -12.35
N VAL A 6 -24.69 8.82 -12.22
CA VAL A 6 -26.04 8.32 -12.54
C VAL A 6 -27.07 8.90 -11.58
N ALA A 7 -26.77 8.96 -10.28
CA ALA A 7 -27.64 9.61 -9.30
C ALA A 7 -27.84 11.12 -9.59
N GLY A 8 -26.77 11.82 -9.99
CA GLY A 8 -26.81 13.23 -10.39
C GLY A 8 -27.66 13.48 -11.63
N ILE A 9 -27.51 12.67 -12.68
CA ILE A 9 -28.33 12.76 -13.91
C ILE A 9 -29.81 12.50 -13.59
N LEU A 10 -30.10 11.48 -12.79
CA LEU A 10 -31.47 11.19 -12.36
C LEU A 10 -32.05 12.32 -11.49
N ALA A 11 -31.24 12.97 -10.65
CA ALA A 11 -31.67 14.11 -9.86
C ALA A 11 -31.93 15.35 -10.74
N LEU A 12 -31.14 15.55 -11.80
CA LEU A 12 -31.29 16.68 -12.71
C LEU A 12 -32.59 16.60 -13.55
N PHE A 13 -32.86 15.45 -14.17
CA PHE A 13 -34.00 15.30 -15.09
C PHE A 13 -35.26 14.77 -14.40
N LEU A 14 -35.12 14.00 -13.33
CA LEU A 14 -36.21 13.30 -12.64
C LEU A 14 -36.21 13.63 -11.13
N GLY A 15 -35.61 14.76 -10.76
CA GLY A 15 -35.47 15.24 -9.38
C GLY A 15 -36.79 15.46 -8.69
N GLY A 16 -37.73 16.14 -9.35
CA GLY A 16 -39.06 16.42 -8.82
C GLY A 16 -39.91 15.17 -8.54
N LEU A 17 -39.63 14.06 -9.22
CA LEU A 17 -40.27 12.76 -9.01
C LEU A 17 -39.55 11.90 -7.96
N GLY A 18 -38.34 12.27 -7.55
CA GLY A 18 -37.57 11.51 -6.56
C GLY A 18 -36.95 10.20 -7.07
N VAL A 19 -36.86 9.98 -8.39
CA VAL A 19 -36.32 8.73 -8.98
C VAL A 19 -34.90 8.44 -8.51
N HIS A 20 -34.07 9.47 -8.36
CA HIS A 20 -32.72 9.37 -7.81
C HIS A 20 -32.68 8.79 -6.38
N ARG A 21 -33.72 9.02 -5.56
CA ARG A 21 -33.80 8.46 -4.20
C ARG A 21 -34.11 6.96 -4.21
N PHE A 22 -34.93 6.51 -5.16
CA PHE A 22 -35.14 5.08 -5.41
C PHE A 22 -33.85 4.40 -5.89
N TYR A 23 -33.10 5.04 -6.80
CA TYR A 23 -31.79 4.55 -7.23
C TYR A 23 -30.81 4.40 -6.05
N LEU A 24 -30.84 5.35 -5.12
CA LEU A 24 -30.04 5.30 -3.89
C LEU A 24 -30.58 4.32 -2.84
N GLY A 25 -31.67 3.60 -3.09
CA GLY A 25 -32.28 2.64 -2.17
C GLY A 25 -33.02 3.30 -0.99
N GLN A 26 -33.26 4.61 -1.05
CA GLN A 26 -33.99 5.39 -0.05
C GLN A 26 -35.48 5.44 -0.42
N THR A 27 -36.16 4.30 -0.38
CA THR A 27 -37.55 4.15 -0.87
C THR A 27 -38.54 5.07 -0.17
N GLY A 28 -38.44 5.24 1.16
CA GLY A 28 -39.32 6.15 1.91
C GLY A 28 -39.19 7.62 1.47
N LEU A 29 -37.97 8.07 1.17
CA LEU A 29 -37.70 9.44 0.72
C LEU A 29 -38.11 9.62 -0.75
N GLY A 30 -37.98 8.59 -1.58
CA GLY A 30 -38.55 8.57 -2.93
C GLY A 30 -40.08 8.71 -2.94
N ILE A 31 -40.78 7.99 -2.07
CA ILE A 31 -42.25 8.10 -1.92
C ILE A 31 -42.66 9.52 -1.48
N PHE A 32 -41.90 10.12 -0.56
CA PHE A 32 -42.12 11.52 -0.17
C PHE A 32 -42.08 12.46 -1.38
N TYR A 33 -41.07 12.34 -2.23
CA TYR A 33 -40.97 13.18 -3.44
C TYR A 33 -42.15 12.95 -4.40
N LEU A 34 -42.61 11.71 -4.57
CA LEU A 34 -43.76 11.40 -5.42
C LEU A 34 -45.07 12.02 -4.91
N ILE A 35 -45.28 12.06 -3.60
CA ILE A 35 -46.48 12.67 -3.01
C ILE A 35 -46.43 14.20 -3.18
N PHE A 36 -45.26 14.82 -3.00
CA PHE A 36 -45.13 16.27 -3.02
C PHE A 36 -44.73 16.84 -4.40
N CYS A 37 -44.66 16.03 -5.46
CA CYS A 37 -44.13 16.44 -6.77
C CYS A 37 -44.91 17.57 -7.45
N TRP A 38 -46.16 17.81 -7.03
CA TRP A 38 -46.98 18.94 -7.48
C TRP A 38 -46.55 20.28 -6.89
N PHE A 39 -45.66 20.30 -5.89
CA PHE A 39 -45.05 21.53 -5.38
C PHE A 39 -43.78 21.86 -6.17
N PRO A 40 -43.68 23.05 -6.79
CA PRO A 40 -42.49 23.48 -7.51
C PRO A 40 -41.21 23.47 -6.67
N VAL A 41 -41.35 23.63 -5.35
CA VAL A 41 -40.24 23.57 -4.39
C VAL A 41 -39.50 22.23 -4.45
N ILE A 42 -40.20 21.11 -4.66
CA ILE A 42 -39.58 19.78 -4.74
C ILE A 42 -38.65 19.65 -5.95
N TRP A 43 -38.97 20.32 -7.06
CA TRP A 43 -38.11 20.36 -8.24
C TRP A 43 -36.81 21.13 -7.97
N ILE A 44 -36.89 22.23 -7.20
CA ILE A 44 -35.70 22.99 -6.78
C ILE A 44 -34.83 22.15 -5.85
N VAL A 45 -35.41 21.42 -4.90
CA VAL A 45 -34.66 20.52 -4.02
C VAL A 45 -33.96 19.41 -4.84
N GLY A 46 -34.63 18.86 -5.85
CA GLY A 46 -34.03 17.90 -6.78
C GLY A 46 -32.83 18.46 -7.56
N LEU A 47 -32.89 19.73 -7.97
CA LEU A 47 -31.77 20.41 -8.62
C LEU A 47 -30.59 20.63 -7.66
N ILE A 48 -30.87 21.01 -6.41
CA ILE A 48 -29.85 21.12 -5.36
C ILE A 48 -29.18 19.76 -5.12
N ASP A 49 -29.97 18.69 -5.06
CA ASP A 49 -29.43 17.32 -4.92
C ASP A 49 -28.54 16.95 -6.12
N ALA A 50 -28.90 17.33 -7.34
CA ALA A 50 -28.08 17.11 -8.53
C ALA A 50 -26.71 17.81 -8.43
N ILE A 51 -26.70 19.10 -8.07
CA ILE A 51 -25.47 19.87 -7.85
C ILE A 51 -24.63 19.22 -6.75
N ALA A 52 -25.26 18.84 -5.64
CA ALA A 52 -24.59 18.18 -4.54
C ALA A 52 -23.95 16.85 -4.97
N PHE A 53 -24.60 16.05 -5.81
CA PHE A 53 -24.02 14.79 -6.30
C PHE A 53 -22.84 14.99 -7.26
N PHE A 54 -22.92 15.99 -8.15
CA PHE A 54 -21.80 16.30 -9.04
C PHE A 54 -20.61 16.92 -8.29
N SER A 55 -20.88 17.74 -7.28
CA SER A 55 -19.85 18.42 -6.47
C SER A 55 -19.29 17.56 -5.33
N MET A 56 -19.88 16.40 -5.04
CA MET A 56 -19.44 15.51 -3.97
C MET A 56 -18.30 14.58 -4.43
N ASP A 57 -17.31 14.41 -3.56
CA ASP A 57 -16.23 13.44 -3.77
C ASP A 57 -16.78 12.01 -3.82
N GLN A 58 -16.17 11.19 -4.68
CA GLN A 58 -16.58 9.80 -4.90
C GLN A 58 -16.58 8.98 -3.59
N GLU A 59 -15.55 9.16 -2.76
CA GLU A 59 -15.42 8.47 -1.48
C GLU A 59 -16.55 8.81 -0.49
N VAL A 60 -16.96 10.08 -0.46
CA VAL A 60 -18.04 10.55 0.41
C VAL A 60 -19.37 9.96 -0.05
N PHE A 61 -19.60 9.92 -1.36
CA PHE A 61 -20.78 9.30 -1.96
C PHE A 61 -20.85 7.80 -1.63
N ASP A 62 -19.75 7.08 -1.82
CA ASP A 62 -19.67 5.65 -1.57
C ASP A 62 -19.90 5.30 -0.10
N ARG A 63 -19.31 6.09 0.81
CA ARG A 63 -19.54 5.95 2.25
C ARG A 63 -21.01 6.15 2.64
N LYS A 64 -21.69 7.11 2.01
CA LYS A 64 -23.08 7.46 2.34
C LYS A 64 -24.10 6.52 1.71
N TYR A 65 -23.91 6.10 0.46
CA TYR A 65 -24.93 5.41 -0.34
C TYR A 65 -24.58 3.97 -0.73
N ASN A 66 -23.30 3.59 -0.69
CA ASN A 66 -22.78 2.24 -0.96
C ASN A 66 -22.30 1.50 0.31
N ARG A 67 -22.73 1.94 1.50
CA ARG A 67 -22.31 1.39 2.81
C ARG A 67 -22.50 -0.13 2.96
N GLN A 68 -23.49 -0.73 2.29
CA GLN A 68 -23.69 -2.18 2.31
C GLN A 68 -22.56 -2.97 1.61
N PHE A 69 -21.92 -2.37 0.59
CA PHE A 69 -20.75 -2.96 -0.10
C PHE A 69 -19.46 -2.74 0.69
N ALA A 70 -19.33 -1.59 1.38
CA ALA A 70 -18.24 -1.35 2.33
C ALA A 70 -18.22 -2.38 3.47
N ARG A 71 -19.39 -2.68 4.06
CA ARG A 71 -19.53 -3.72 5.10
C ARG A 71 -19.14 -5.11 4.61
N LYS A 72 -19.38 -5.46 3.34
CA LYS A 72 -19.04 -6.79 2.79
C LYS A 72 -17.53 -6.99 2.66
N ARG A 73 -16.79 -5.95 2.24
CA ARG A 73 -15.31 -5.94 2.24
C ARG A 73 -14.73 -6.12 3.65
N ASP A 74 -15.27 -5.42 4.64
CA ASP A 74 -14.83 -5.58 6.04
C ASP A 74 -15.10 -7.00 6.58
N THR A 75 -16.24 -7.59 6.18
CA THR A 75 -16.64 -8.93 6.62
C THR A 75 -15.75 -10.02 6.01
N ASP A 76 -15.33 -9.88 4.75
CA ASP A 76 -14.46 -10.85 4.10
C ASP A 76 -13.02 -10.80 4.64
N TYR A 77 -12.53 -9.60 5.00
CA TYR A 77 -11.25 -9.46 5.72
C TYR A 77 -11.31 -10.12 7.10
N ASP A 78 -12.34 -9.82 7.89
CA ASP A 78 -12.58 -10.42 9.21
C ASP A 78 -12.76 -11.95 9.12
N ARG A 79 -13.41 -12.45 8.07
CA ARG A 79 -13.62 -13.88 7.84
C ARG A 79 -12.30 -14.58 7.55
N ARG A 80 -11.48 -14.03 6.66
CA ARG A 80 -10.17 -14.57 6.32
C ARG A 80 -9.23 -14.56 7.53
N GLU A 81 -9.26 -13.50 8.34
CA GLU A 81 -8.51 -13.41 9.59
C GLU A 81 -8.97 -14.47 10.62
N ARG A 82 -10.28 -14.73 10.73
CA ARG A 82 -10.81 -15.82 11.57
C ARG A 82 -10.36 -17.19 11.09
N GLU A 83 -10.31 -17.42 9.77
CA GLU A 83 -9.81 -18.66 9.19
C GLU A 83 -8.31 -18.87 9.47
N TYR A 84 -7.47 -17.84 9.32
CA TYR A 84 -6.06 -17.91 9.73
C TYR A 84 -5.89 -18.23 11.21
N ARG A 85 -6.63 -17.55 12.10
CA ARG A 85 -6.61 -17.81 13.55
C ARG A 85 -7.13 -19.21 13.89
N ARG A 86 -8.07 -19.74 13.11
CA ARG A 86 -8.62 -21.08 13.28
C ARG A 86 -7.61 -22.14 12.86
N ARG A 87 -6.95 -21.95 11.72
CA ARG A 87 -5.89 -22.85 11.22
C ARG A 87 -4.74 -22.97 12.21
N GLY A 88 -4.25 -21.84 12.74
CA GLY A 88 -3.21 -21.86 13.78
C GLY A 88 -3.65 -22.52 15.09
N ARG A 89 -4.94 -22.50 15.44
CA ARG A 89 -5.46 -23.27 16.60
C ARG A 89 -5.61 -24.76 16.29
N GLU A 90 -5.95 -25.11 15.06
CA GLU A 90 -6.08 -26.50 14.61
C GLU A 90 -4.71 -27.17 14.56
N GLU A 91 -3.68 -26.48 14.03
CA GLU A 91 -2.27 -26.91 14.08
C GLU A 91 -1.78 -27.15 15.51
N GLN A 92 -2.04 -26.22 16.45
CA GLN A 92 -1.70 -26.42 17.87
C GLN A 92 -2.45 -27.59 18.52
N ARG A 93 -3.68 -27.88 18.07
CA ARG A 93 -4.47 -29.01 18.58
C ARG A 93 -3.95 -30.34 18.04
N GLU A 94 -3.53 -30.38 16.78
CA GLU A 94 -2.89 -31.54 16.16
C GLU A 94 -1.54 -31.83 16.79
N GLU A 95 -0.71 -30.81 17.00
CA GLU A 95 0.58 -30.94 17.70
C GLU A 95 0.39 -31.45 19.15
N ARG A 96 -0.67 -31.00 19.84
CA ARG A 96 -1.04 -31.53 21.17
C ARG A 96 -1.57 -32.97 21.11
N ARG A 97 -2.25 -33.36 20.03
CA ARG A 97 -2.75 -34.73 19.81
C ARG A 97 -1.60 -35.69 19.52
N GLU A 98 -0.65 -35.32 18.66
CA GLU A 98 0.56 -36.09 18.40
C GLU A 98 1.40 -36.27 19.67
N ARG A 99 1.66 -35.18 20.41
CA ARG A 99 2.34 -35.25 21.72
C ARG A 99 1.63 -36.13 22.75
N ARG A 100 0.32 -36.35 22.59
CA ARG A 100 -0.47 -37.25 23.44
C ARG A 100 -0.44 -38.69 22.92
N TYR A 101 -0.31 -38.89 21.61
CA TYR A 101 -0.17 -40.20 20.97
C TYR A 101 1.21 -40.81 21.28
N ASP A 102 2.29 -40.03 21.17
CA ASP A 102 3.66 -40.44 21.52
C ASP A 102 3.79 -40.80 23.01
N ARG A 103 3.12 -40.07 23.89
CA ARG A 103 3.14 -40.34 25.34
C ARG A 103 2.46 -41.65 25.72
N ARG A 104 1.63 -42.23 24.86
CA ARG A 104 0.84 -43.44 25.17
C ARG A 104 1.53 -44.74 24.75
N TYR A 105 2.57 -44.65 23.92
CA TYR A 105 3.30 -45.83 23.41
C TYR A 105 4.70 -46.01 24.01
N ASP A 106 5.25 -45.01 24.71
CA ASP A 106 6.58 -45.12 25.33
C ASP A 106 6.54 -44.87 26.84
N ALA A 107 6.62 -45.95 27.61
CA ALA A 107 7.12 -45.90 28.98
C ALA A 107 7.78 -47.23 29.37
N PRO A 108 9.10 -47.20 29.63
CA PRO A 108 9.52 -47.51 30.98
C PRO A 108 10.51 -46.50 31.59
N LYS A 109 10.62 -46.60 32.92
CA LYS A 109 11.33 -45.76 33.88
C LYS A 109 12.77 -45.40 33.46
N GLN A 110 13.08 -44.10 33.47
CA GLN A 110 14.30 -43.57 34.08
C GLN A 110 14.08 -42.09 34.43
N ARG A 111 14.29 -41.74 35.71
CA ARG A 111 14.28 -40.35 36.18
C ARG A 111 15.52 -39.65 35.65
N GLN A 112 15.46 -39.16 34.42
CA GLN A 112 16.38 -38.14 33.94
C GLN A 112 15.86 -36.78 34.40
N TYR A 113 16.76 -35.98 34.98
CA TYR A 113 16.54 -34.59 35.31
C TYR A 113 16.08 -33.86 34.03
N GLN A 114 14.78 -33.60 33.90
CA GLN A 114 14.23 -32.90 32.74
C GLN A 114 14.62 -31.43 32.86
N ARG A 115 15.49 -30.97 31.94
CA ARG A 115 15.80 -29.55 31.79
C ARG A 115 14.49 -28.74 31.68
N PRO A 116 14.41 -27.54 32.27
CA PRO A 116 13.19 -26.73 32.22
C PRO A 116 12.78 -26.53 30.76
N LYS A 117 11.50 -26.79 30.46
CA LYS A 117 10.97 -26.55 29.11
C LYS A 117 11.17 -25.07 28.75
N PRO A 118 11.68 -24.75 27.55
CA PRO A 118 11.89 -23.37 27.14
C PRO A 118 10.56 -22.61 27.23
N ARG A 119 10.62 -21.41 27.81
CA ARG A 119 9.44 -20.52 27.93
C ARG A 119 8.88 -20.29 26.53
N PRO A 120 7.54 -20.22 26.35
CA PRO A 120 6.98 -19.82 25.05
C PRO A 120 7.62 -18.47 24.65
N PRO A 121 8.01 -18.29 23.38
CA PRO A 121 8.64 -17.06 22.94
C PRO A 121 7.75 -15.90 23.36
N ARG A 122 8.36 -14.89 24.01
CA ARG A 122 7.64 -13.72 24.51
C ARG A 122 6.95 -13.07 23.31
N SER A 123 5.61 -13.09 23.28
CA SER A 123 4.84 -12.42 22.24
C SER A 123 5.29 -10.97 22.12
N ASN A 124 5.80 -10.58 20.95
CA ASN A 124 6.31 -9.23 20.70
C ASN A 124 5.15 -8.21 20.79
N PRO A 125 5.10 -7.34 21.81
CA PRO A 125 3.97 -6.43 22.01
C PRO A 125 3.90 -5.35 20.92
N TYR A 126 5.04 -4.99 20.32
CA TYR A 126 5.12 -3.96 19.30
C TYR A 126 4.55 -4.42 17.96
N LYS A 127 4.73 -5.71 17.61
CA LYS A 127 4.08 -6.30 16.42
C LYS A 127 2.56 -6.16 16.46
N ALA A 128 1.95 -6.50 17.61
CA ALA A 128 0.51 -6.42 17.79
C ALA A 128 0.02 -4.96 17.78
N SER A 129 0.78 -4.05 18.40
CA SER A 129 0.49 -2.61 18.38
C SER A 129 0.56 -2.03 16.97
N GLY A 130 1.59 -2.37 16.19
CA GLY A 130 1.75 -1.92 14.81
C GLY A 130 0.60 -2.39 13.91
N ILE A 131 0.15 -3.65 14.05
CA ILE A 131 -1.02 -4.15 13.31
C ILE A 131 -2.28 -3.35 13.67
N LYS A 132 -2.45 -2.97 14.93
CA LYS A 132 -3.61 -2.18 15.37
C LYS A 132 -3.59 -0.79 14.73
N LYS A 133 -2.47 -0.06 14.85
CA LYS A 133 -2.31 1.27 14.24
C LYS A 133 -2.46 1.25 12.73
N TYR A 134 -1.93 0.21 12.07
CA TYR A 134 -2.09 -0.01 10.64
C TYR A 134 -3.57 -0.13 10.23
N LYS A 135 -4.38 -0.86 11.02
CA LYS A 135 -5.83 -0.97 10.80
C LYS A 135 -6.58 0.33 11.11
N ASP A 136 -6.05 1.14 12.01
CA ASP A 136 -6.55 2.46 12.36
C ASP A 136 -6.10 3.55 11.35
N TYR A 137 -5.46 3.16 10.24
CA TYR A 137 -4.91 4.05 9.18
C TYR A 137 -3.77 4.97 9.64
N ASP A 138 -3.24 4.75 10.84
CA ASP A 138 -2.03 5.41 11.36
C ASP A 138 -0.78 4.66 10.87
N TYR A 139 -0.40 4.89 9.61
CA TYR A 139 0.70 4.18 8.99
C TYR A 139 2.07 4.58 9.57
N ASP A 140 2.28 5.86 9.88
CA ASP A 140 3.52 6.32 10.50
C ASP A 140 3.70 5.68 11.90
N GLY A 141 2.65 5.69 12.73
CA GLY A 141 2.69 5.05 14.04
C GLY A 141 2.82 3.53 13.95
N ALA A 142 2.24 2.90 12.93
CA ALA A 142 2.42 1.48 12.66
C ALA A 142 3.87 1.14 12.28
N ILE A 143 4.49 1.96 11.43
CA ILE A 143 5.89 1.84 11.02
C ILE A 143 6.82 1.89 12.24
N GLU A 144 6.60 2.84 13.15
CA GLU A 144 7.40 2.94 14.39
C GLU A 144 7.31 1.67 15.24
N ASP A 145 6.09 1.14 15.44
CA ASP A 145 5.90 -0.06 16.24
C ASP A 145 6.42 -1.32 15.55
N PHE A 146 6.32 -1.41 14.23
CA PHE A 146 6.93 -2.50 13.47
C PHE A 146 8.47 -2.44 13.50
N ASN A 147 9.08 -1.25 13.47
CA ASN A 147 10.53 -1.12 13.64
C ASN A 147 10.97 -1.59 15.03
N LYS A 148 10.28 -1.16 16.10
CA LYS A 148 10.51 -1.68 17.46
C LYS A 148 10.31 -3.19 17.56
N SER A 149 9.42 -3.74 16.74
CA SER A 149 9.23 -5.18 16.65
C SER A 149 10.44 -5.88 16.02
N LEU A 150 11.01 -5.30 14.96
CA LEU A 150 12.23 -5.80 14.31
C LEU A 150 13.48 -5.64 15.18
N ASP A 151 13.53 -4.66 16.09
CA ASP A 151 14.62 -4.56 17.07
C ASP A 151 14.69 -5.80 17.99
N ILE A 152 13.57 -6.48 18.19
CA ILE A 152 13.48 -7.71 19.01
C ILE A 152 13.63 -8.96 18.14
N GLU A 153 12.92 -9.01 17.01
CA GLU A 153 12.94 -10.14 16.06
C GLU A 153 13.31 -9.64 14.66
N PRO A 154 14.62 -9.46 14.36
CA PRO A 154 15.08 -8.84 13.11
C PRO A 154 14.76 -9.62 11.84
N GLN A 155 14.44 -10.91 11.97
CA GLN A 155 14.16 -11.81 10.84
C GLN A 155 12.67 -12.19 10.75
N ASP A 156 11.79 -11.51 11.49
CA ASP A 156 10.37 -11.83 11.48
C ASP A 156 9.74 -11.45 10.13
N VAL A 157 9.51 -12.49 9.33
CA VAL A 157 8.90 -12.44 7.99
C VAL A 157 7.61 -11.63 7.97
N ALA A 158 6.75 -11.85 8.97
CA ALA A 158 5.44 -11.19 9.02
C ALA A 158 5.56 -9.69 9.34
N THR A 159 6.48 -9.30 10.22
CA THR A 159 6.72 -7.87 10.49
C THR A 159 7.31 -7.19 9.26
N HIS A 160 8.27 -7.79 8.56
CA HIS A 160 8.79 -7.24 7.31
C HIS A 160 7.70 -7.07 6.25
N PHE A 161 6.85 -8.07 6.03
CA PHE A 161 5.74 -7.96 5.08
C PHE A 161 4.75 -6.84 5.46
N ASN A 162 4.36 -6.76 6.75
CA ASN A 162 3.45 -5.72 7.23
C ASN A 162 4.05 -4.32 7.11
N LEU A 163 5.35 -4.18 7.40
CA LEU A 163 6.09 -2.94 7.28
C LEU A 163 6.19 -2.50 5.81
N ALA A 164 6.38 -3.45 4.88
CA ALA A 164 6.33 -3.14 3.46
C ALA A 164 4.94 -2.63 3.02
N CYS A 165 3.86 -3.25 3.50
CA CYS A 165 2.51 -2.73 3.25
C CYS A 165 2.32 -1.33 3.84
N ALA A 166 2.81 -1.07 5.06
CA ALA A 166 2.72 0.23 5.70
C ALA A 166 3.49 1.31 4.92
N TYR A 167 4.71 1.00 4.45
CA TYR A 167 5.48 1.93 3.62
C TYR A 167 4.87 2.16 2.24
N SER A 168 4.24 1.15 1.64
CA SER A 168 3.54 1.29 0.37
C SER A 168 2.34 2.25 0.49
N LEU A 169 1.54 2.10 1.56
CA LEU A 169 0.40 2.98 1.85
C LEU A 169 0.82 4.38 2.28
N ASN A 170 2.04 4.52 2.79
CA ASN A 170 2.65 5.80 3.16
C ASN A 170 3.52 6.38 2.03
N GLU A 171 3.35 5.88 0.79
CA GLU A 171 4.01 6.38 -0.44
C GLU A 171 5.55 6.40 -0.39
N ARG A 172 6.16 5.47 0.34
CA ARG A 172 7.62 5.30 0.44
C ARG A 172 8.04 4.01 -0.27
N PRO A 173 8.17 4.01 -1.61
CA PRO A 173 8.32 2.78 -2.39
C PRO A 173 9.66 2.09 -2.12
N GLU A 174 10.75 2.85 -1.98
CA GLU A 174 12.10 2.34 -1.70
C GLU A 174 12.13 1.43 -0.46
N LYS A 175 11.58 1.93 0.66
CA LYS A 175 11.52 1.19 1.92
C LYS A 175 10.58 0.00 1.84
N SER A 176 9.50 0.11 1.07
CA SER A 176 8.58 -1.00 0.86
C SER A 176 9.23 -2.14 0.09
N PHE A 177 9.93 -1.84 -1.01
CA PHE A 177 10.69 -2.83 -1.78
C PHE A 177 11.76 -3.51 -0.91
N TYR A 178 12.48 -2.73 -0.10
CA TYR A 178 13.46 -3.26 0.85
C TYR A 178 12.85 -4.28 1.80
N HIS A 179 11.73 -3.96 2.45
CA HIS A 179 11.12 -4.89 3.39
C HIS A 179 10.40 -6.08 2.74
N LEU A 180 9.95 -5.95 1.48
CA LEU A 180 9.52 -7.12 0.69
C LEU A 180 10.69 -8.05 0.40
N ASP A 181 11.84 -7.51 -0.03
CA ASP A 181 13.05 -8.30 -0.23
C ASP A 181 13.46 -9.03 1.06
N GLN A 182 13.46 -8.33 2.20
CA GLN A 182 13.76 -8.95 3.49
C GLN A 182 12.73 -10.01 3.88
N ALA A 183 11.44 -9.80 3.61
CA ALA A 183 10.42 -10.82 3.87
C ALA A 183 10.71 -12.09 3.05
N VAL A 184 11.00 -11.96 1.76
CA VAL A 184 11.32 -13.09 0.88
C VAL A 184 12.64 -13.74 1.27
N ALA A 185 13.65 -12.96 1.63
CA ALA A 185 14.93 -13.45 2.11
C ALA A 185 14.80 -14.32 3.37
N ASN A 186 13.87 -13.94 4.27
CA ASN A 186 13.61 -14.65 5.51
C ASN A 186 12.57 -15.80 5.37
N GLY A 187 12.10 -16.10 4.15
CA GLY A 187 11.26 -17.27 3.88
C GLY A 187 9.80 -16.98 3.47
N PHE A 188 9.45 -15.74 3.15
CA PHE A 188 8.16 -15.43 2.54
C PHE A 188 8.08 -16.02 1.13
N ASN A 189 7.06 -16.85 0.89
CA ASN A 189 6.88 -17.60 -0.36
C ASN A 189 5.54 -17.33 -1.06
N ASP A 190 4.64 -16.54 -0.46
CA ASP A 190 3.33 -16.21 -1.02
C ASP A 190 3.42 -15.03 -2.00
N PHE A 191 4.07 -15.27 -3.14
CA PHE A 191 4.27 -14.23 -4.16
C PHE A 191 2.97 -13.72 -4.78
N GLN A 192 1.93 -14.56 -4.81
CA GLN A 192 0.61 -14.16 -5.28
C GLN A 192 0.06 -13.04 -4.39
N ARG A 193 0.26 -13.13 -3.07
CA ARG A 193 -0.11 -12.06 -2.15
C ARG A 193 0.62 -10.74 -2.44
N ILE A 194 1.87 -10.73 -2.91
CA ILE A 194 2.55 -9.47 -3.28
C ILE A 194 1.86 -8.82 -4.50
N LYS A 195 1.45 -9.64 -5.48
CA LYS A 195 0.81 -9.18 -6.72
C LYS A 195 -0.64 -8.74 -6.56
N GLU A 196 -1.35 -9.25 -5.56
CA GLU A 196 -2.78 -9.00 -5.40
C GLU A 196 -3.11 -8.07 -4.22
N HIS A 197 -2.30 -8.04 -3.16
CA HIS A 197 -2.67 -7.33 -1.93
C HIS A 197 -2.85 -5.83 -2.16
N ASP A 198 -4.00 -5.29 -1.74
CA ASP A 198 -4.40 -3.89 -1.99
C ASP A 198 -3.38 -2.88 -1.49
N ALA A 199 -2.81 -3.11 -0.29
CA ALA A 199 -1.82 -2.20 0.29
C ALA A 199 -0.55 -2.03 -0.58
N LEU A 200 -0.27 -2.98 -1.46
CA LEU A 200 0.89 -2.98 -2.35
C LEU A 200 0.53 -2.48 -3.76
N ALA A 201 -0.69 -1.98 -3.98
CA ALA A 201 -1.11 -1.45 -5.27
C ALA A 201 -0.22 -0.30 -5.73
N PHE A 202 0.16 0.60 -4.81
CA PHE A 202 1.09 1.70 -5.10
C PHE A 202 2.44 1.18 -5.62
N LEU A 203 2.95 0.08 -5.04
CA LEU A 203 4.19 -0.55 -5.50
C LEU A 203 4.09 -1.10 -6.91
N ARG A 204 2.95 -1.70 -7.27
CA ARG A 204 2.74 -2.30 -8.60
C ARG A 204 2.72 -1.29 -9.75
N ILE A 205 2.50 -0.01 -9.44
CA ILE A 205 2.49 1.08 -10.42
C ILE A 205 3.91 1.62 -10.64
N GLN A 206 4.85 1.36 -9.72
CA GLN A 206 6.22 1.85 -9.83
C GLN A 206 6.97 1.15 -10.98
N PRO A 207 7.81 1.88 -11.74
CA PRO A 207 8.54 1.29 -12.87
C PRO A 207 9.52 0.19 -12.45
N GLU A 208 9.99 0.21 -11.20
CA GLU A 208 10.92 -0.79 -10.65
C GLU A 208 10.23 -2.13 -10.36
N PHE A 209 8.90 -2.17 -10.25
CA PHE A 209 8.17 -3.35 -9.80
C PHE A 209 8.32 -4.54 -10.76
N GLU A 210 8.29 -4.29 -12.07
CA GLU A 210 8.43 -5.36 -13.06
C GLU A 210 9.81 -6.04 -12.96
N ALA A 211 10.86 -5.25 -12.74
CA ALA A 211 12.22 -5.76 -12.53
C ALA A 211 12.33 -6.52 -11.21
N PHE A 212 11.70 -6.01 -10.16
CA PHE A 212 11.64 -6.66 -8.84
C PHE A 212 10.92 -8.01 -8.89
N GLU A 213 9.79 -8.09 -9.60
CA GLU A 213 9.02 -9.32 -9.81
C GLU A 213 9.84 -10.36 -10.60
N LYS A 214 10.47 -9.96 -11.70
CA LYS A 214 11.33 -10.84 -12.52
C LYS A 214 12.51 -11.41 -11.72
N ASN A 215 12.97 -10.68 -10.70
CA ASN A 215 14.02 -11.13 -9.79
C ASN A 215 13.50 -11.95 -8.60
N GLY A 216 12.26 -12.43 -8.64
CA GLY A 216 11.67 -13.22 -7.57
C GLY A 216 11.41 -12.43 -6.30
N PHE A 217 11.07 -11.13 -6.44
CA PHE A 217 10.85 -10.20 -5.33
C PHE A 217 12.08 -10.05 -4.42
N ARG A 218 13.27 -10.05 -5.04
CA ARG A 218 14.55 -9.77 -4.40
C ARG A 218 15.14 -8.49 -4.97
N LEU A 219 15.71 -7.65 -4.12
CA LEU A 219 16.54 -6.55 -4.58
C LEU A 219 17.89 -7.13 -5.02
N ARG A 220 18.37 -6.79 -6.21
CA ARG A 220 19.77 -7.10 -6.55
C ARG A 220 20.64 -6.45 -5.49
N GLN A 221 21.66 -7.16 -5.00
CA GLN A 221 22.74 -6.51 -4.28
C GLN A 221 23.40 -5.53 -5.25
N GLN A 222 22.97 -4.28 -5.23
CA GLN A 222 23.83 -3.19 -5.68
C GLN A 222 25.01 -3.22 -4.72
N PRO A 223 26.26 -3.39 -5.19
CA PRO A 223 27.41 -3.13 -4.33
C PRO A 223 27.23 -1.71 -3.78
N ALA A 224 27.34 -1.58 -2.45
CA ALA A 224 27.24 -0.31 -1.74
C ALA A 224 28.20 0.71 -2.39
N GLY A 225 27.66 1.65 -3.17
CA GLY A 225 28.47 2.55 -3.98
C GLY A 225 27.77 3.26 -5.14
N GLU A 226 26.51 2.96 -5.45
CA GLU A 226 25.74 3.73 -6.42
C GLU A 226 24.54 4.38 -5.72
N GLU A 227 24.78 5.57 -5.18
CA GLU A 227 23.71 6.56 -5.03
C GLU A 227 23.01 6.69 -6.38
N ALA A 228 21.69 6.55 -6.37
CA ALA A 228 20.85 6.73 -7.55
C ALA A 228 21.23 8.04 -8.25
N PRO A 229 21.32 8.07 -9.60
CA PRO A 229 21.54 9.32 -10.29
C PRO A 229 20.36 10.23 -9.98
N ALA A 230 20.64 11.35 -9.31
CA ALA A 230 19.74 12.46 -9.17
C ALA A 230 19.25 12.84 -10.58
N LYS A 231 17.96 12.62 -10.85
CA LYS A 231 17.33 13.15 -12.06
C LYS A 231 17.09 14.64 -11.82
N GLU A 232 18.05 15.45 -12.27
CA GLU A 232 17.83 16.86 -12.61
C GLU A 232 16.79 16.98 -13.75
N PRO A 233 16.13 18.14 -13.91
CA PRO A 233 14.96 18.30 -14.78
C PRO A 233 15.32 18.16 -16.27
N GLU A 234 14.35 17.66 -17.02
CA GLU A 234 14.25 17.55 -18.49
C GLU A 234 15.20 18.46 -19.30
N GLU A 235 16.04 17.87 -20.18
CA GLU A 235 16.57 18.57 -21.36
C GLU A 235 16.36 17.72 -22.61
N GLN A 236 15.86 18.40 -23.63
CA GLN A 236 15.47 17.92 -24.95
C GLN A 236 16.66 17.24 -25.66
N GLN A 237 16.46 16.01 -26.14
CA GLN A 237 17.31 15.43 -27.17
C GLN A 237 16.98 16.11 -28.49
N ASP A 238 17.89 16.92 -29.04
CA ASP A 238 18.48 16.72 -30.37
C ASP A 238 19.61 17.75 -30.63
N VAL A 239 20.48 17.48 -31.62
CA VAL A 239 21.41 18.39 -32.35
C VAL A 239 22.94 18.29 -32.10
N LEU A 240 23.50 17.49 -31.16
CA LEU A 240 24.97 17.47 -30.97
C LEU A 240 25.70 16.14 -31.22
N GLU A 241 25.19 15.26 -32.11
CA GLU A 241 25.93 14.06 -32.54
C GLU A 241 27.01 14.32 -33.62
N GLY A 242 27.23 15.57 -34.04
CA GLY A 242 28.10 15.90 -35.17
C GLY A 242 29.53 16.37 -34.87
N GLN A 243 29.89 16.67 -33.61
CA GLN A 243 31.18 17.29 -33.28
C GLN A 243 31.83 16.62 -32.04
N PRO A 244 32.70 15.61 -32.23
CA PRO A 244 33.31 14.88 -31.12
C PRO A 244 34.16 15.78 -30.20
N ASP A 245 34.77 16.83 -30.76
CA ASP A 245 35.61 17.78 -30.02
C ASP A 245 34.78 18.67 -29.07
N LEU A 246 33.57 19.08 -29.49
CA LEU A 246 32.67 19.88 -28.65
C LEU A 246 32.15 19.07 -27.45
N LEU A 247 31.82 17.81 -27.66
CA LEU A 247 31.39 16.90 -26.59
C LEU A 247 32.53 16.69 -25.56
N GLU A 248 33.76 16.54 -26.03
CA GLU A 248 34.93 16.38 -25.16
C GLU A 248 35.23 17.66 -24.37
N GLN A 249 35.08 18.83 -24.99
CA GLN A 249 35.23 20.13 -24.33
C GLN A 249 34.17 20.36 -23.25
N LEU A 250 32.90 20.03 -23.53
CA LEU A 250 31.82 20.08 -22.54
C LEU A 250 32.05 19.12 -21.37
N LYS A 251 32.58 17.92 -21.65
CA LYS A 251 32.92 16.93 -20.63
C LYS A 251 34.04 17.41 -19.71
N ARG A 252 35.11 17.99 -20.26
CA ARG A 252 36.19 18.62 -19.48
C ARG A 252 35.68 19.79 -18.63
N LEU A 253 34.78 20.61 -19.18
CA LEU A 253 34.15 21.71 -18.46
C LEU A 253 33.40 21.20 -17.21
N GLY A 254 32.64 20.12 -17.37
CA GLY A 254 31.93 19.47 -16.27
C GLY A 254 32.86 18.87 -15.21
N GLU A 255 33.99 18.29 -15.63
CA GLU A 255 35.01 17.78 -14.70
C GLU A 255 35.68 18.89 -13.88
N LEU A 256 35.95 20.05 -14.48
CA LEU A 256 36.53 21.20 -13.77
C LEU A 256 35.58 21.78 -12.72
N ARG A 257 34.28 21.85 -13.04
CA ARG A 257 33.23 22.20 -12.07
C ARG A 257 33.18 21.19 -10.91
N LYS A 258 33.15 19.88 -11.21
CA LYS A 258 33.13 18.83 -10.17
C LYS A 258 34.36 18.84 -9.27
N LYS A 259 35.52 19.27 -9.78
CA LYS A 259 36.76 19.44 -9.01
C LYS A 259 36.79 20.75 -8.20
N GLY A 260 35.74 21.59 -8.27
CA GLY A 260 35.68 22.87 -7.59
C GLY A 260 36.64 23.93 -8.16
N LEU A 261 37.17 23.70 -9.37
CA LEU A 261 38.11 24.60 -10.05
C LEU A 261 37.40 25.67 -10.88
N LEU A 262 36.08 25.60 -10.96
CA LEU A 262 35.24 26.51 -11.72
C LEU A 262 33.98 26.82 -10.90
N THR A 263 33.63 28.10 -10.79
CA THR A 263 32.37 28.52 -10.15
C THR A 263 31.17 28.28 -11.08
N GLU A 264 29.95 28.25 -10.51
CA GLU A 264 28.73 28.00 -11.28
C GLU A 264 28.50 29.06 -12.38
N GLU A 265 28.84 30.32 -12.10
CA GLU A 265 28.75 31.43 -13.05
C GLU A 265 29.78 31.30 -14.19
N GLU A 266 30.99 30.86 -13.88
CA GLU A 266 32.03 30.63 -14.89
C GLU A 266 31.72 29.42 -15.77
N PHE A 267 31.17 28.35 -15.18
CA PHE A 267 30.73 27.17 -15.92
C PHE A 267 29.62 27.50 -16.92
N THR A 268 28.59 28.23 -16.49
CA THR A 268 27.47 28.63 -17.36
C THR A 268 27.92 29.55 -18.48
N SER A 269 28.82 30.51 -18.19
CA SER A 269 29.42 31.40 -19.20
C SER A 269 30.24 30.64 -20.25
N GLN A 270 31.07 29.68 -19.83
CA GLN A 270 31.90 28.89 -20.75
C GLN A 270 31.07 27.87 -21.54
N LYS A 271 30.06 27.24 -20.93
CA LYS A 271 29.11 26.36 -21.63
C LYS A 271 28.38 27.11 -22.74
N ARG A 272 27.97 28.36 -22.47
CA ARG A 272 27.30 29.22 -23.47
C ARG A 272 28.20 29.52 -24.66
N LYS A 273 29.47 29.88 -24.44
CA LYS A 273 30.44 30.17 -25.51
C LYS A 273 30.77 28.96 -26.39
N LEU A 274 30.65 27.75 -25.84
CA LEU A 274 30.89 26.51 -26.59
C LEU A 274 29.71 26.14 -27.49
N LEU A 275 28.51 26.66 -27.21
CA LEU A 275 27.27 26.33 -27.90
C LEU A 275 26.79 27.43 -28.86
N GLU A 276 27.50 28.56 -28.95
CA GLU A 276 27.32 29.63 -29.95
C GLU A 276 28.16 29.36 -31.20
#